data_AF-A0A3C1KHZ6-F1
#
_entry.id   AF-A0A3C1KHZ6-F1
#
_cell.length_a   1.000
_cell.length_b   1.000
_cell.length_c   1.000
_cell.angle_alpha   90.00
_cell.angle_beta   90.00
_cell.angle_gamma   90.00
#
_symmetry.space_group_name_H-M   'P 1'
#
loop_
_entity.id
_entity.type
_entity.pdbx_description
1 polymer ?
#
loop_
_entity_poly.entity_id
_entity_poly.type
_entity_poly.pdbx_seq_one_letter_code
_entity_poly.pdbx_strand_id
1 'polypeptide(L)'
;MRFFAIPFISACLIASLASAEPVTEARLLAAGNDVDNWLSYGRDYSEQRFTPLEQIDAGNVSELGMAWYFETDTHLGLQSTPLAIDGILYFSGAWNTVYAVDGASGNMLWSFDPEVPRSKSITACCGVLNRGLAAWDDLLYIGTLDGRLIAIDRATGTLRWSAQTTDPNQAYSITGAPRVARGKVFIGNGGSEFGTRGFVSAYDAASGELAWRFYTVPGNPADGFENAAMERAAETWNGEWWKYGGGGTVWDSIVYDPEFNQLYLGVGNGAPHNRRIRSPGGGDNLYLTSIVALNPDTGEYLWHYQQVPGDNWDYTASQQMTLAEIPWEGQQRKVILHAPKAGFVYIVDRETGKLLSAEPYTTVTWASGYDLDTGRPQENPGQDYDGEPAMVFPSAMGGHNWHPMAYSPDTGLLYIPELDMGMEFNEIDAVDYKHLRRHYNTGYELSGEAYSQAFTQAMLTHLPKASLLAWDPVRQQAAWKLPHPYTHNGGGLA
;
A
#
# COMPACT_ATOMS: atom_id res chain seq x y z
N MET A 1 63.03 -6.72 48.24
CA MET A 1 61.98 -6.20 47.34
C MET A 1 60.81 -7.18 47.37
N ARG A 2 59.70 -6.82 48.01
CA ARG A 2 58.45 -7.59 47.99
C ARG A 2 57.50 -6.86 47.04
N PHE A 3 57.15 -7.49 45.91
CA PHE A 3 56.15 -6.97 45.00
C PHE A 3 54.75 -7.33 45.54
N PHE A 4 53.96 -6.32 45.86
CA PHE A 4 52.53 -6.46 46.13
C PHE A 4 51.80 -6.46 44.78
N ALA A 5 51.10 -7.55 44.47
CA ALA A 5 50.15 -7.61 43.37
C ALA A 5 48.83 -6.97 43.82
N ILE A 6 48.42 -5.90 43.15
CA ILE A 6 47.12 -5.25 43.32
C ILE A 6 46.13 -5.96 42.37
N PRO A 7 45.01 -6.51 42.85
CA PRO A 7 44.02 -7.09 41.97
C PRO A 7 43.23 -5.98 41.28
N PHE A 8 43.26 -5.97 39.95
CA PHE A 8 42.35 -5.19 39.13
C PHE A 8 40.95 -5.79 39.28
N ILE A 9 40.07 -5.10 40.02
CA ILE A 9 38.64 -5.38 40.03
C ILE A 9 38.10 -4.86 38.70
N SER A 10 37.88 -5.77 37.75
CA SER A 10 37.18 -5.47 36.51
C SER A 10 35.70 -5.27 36.86
N ALA A 11 35.27 -4.01 36.96
CA ALA A 11 33.87 -3.67 37.11
C ALA A 11 33.18 -3.98 35.76
N CYS A 12 32.48 -5.11 35.70
CA CYS A 12 31.47 -5.32 34.66
C CYS A 12 30.40 -4.24 34.85
N LEU A 13 30.42 -3.20 34.02
CA LEU A 13 29.22 -2.42 33.77
C LEU A 13 28.23 -3.38 33.10
N ILE A 14 27.31 -3.92 33.89
CA ILE A 14 26.03 -4.37 33.36
C ILE A 14 25.37 -3.08 32.90
N ALA A 15 25.48 -2.77 31.61
CA ALA A 15 24.58 -1.82 30.99
C ALA A 15 23.18 -2.38 31.25
N SER A 16 22.42 -1.73 32.13
CA SER A 16 21.00 -2.02 32.22
C SER A 16 20.46 -1.72 30.83
N LEU A 17 20.07 -2.77 30.09
CA LEU A 17 19.13 -2.61 29.00
C LEU A 17 17.93 -1.92 29.64
N ALA A 18 17.84 -0.60 29.49
CA ALA A 18 16.61 0.10 29.79
C ALA A 18 15.55 -0.64 28.99
N SER A 19 14.56 -1.21 29.68
CA SER A 19 13.46 -1.88 29.02
C SER A 19 12.88 -0.89 28.01
N ALA A 20 12.98 -1.21 26.73
CA ALA A 20 12.43 -0.35 25.69
C ALA A 20 10.95 -0.09 26.02
N GLU A 21 10.51 1.15 25.91
CA GLU A 21 9.14 1.48 26.30
C GLU A 21 8.15 0.78 25.35
N PRO A 22 7.05 0.18 25.85
CA PRO A 22 6.06 -0.46 25.00
C PRO A 22 5.45 0.55 24.02
N VAL A 23 5.14 0.11 22.80
CA VAL A 23 4.42 0.91 21.79
C VAL A 23 2.92 0.86 22.09
N THR A 24 2.51 1.59 23.12
CA THR A 24 1.11 1.63 23.55
C THR A 24 0.22 2.42 22.57
N GLU A 25 -1.09 2.24 22.68
CA GLU A 25 -2.08 3.07 21.97
C GLU A 25 -1.82 4.57 22.17
N ALA A 26 -1.53 4.98 23.41
CA ALA A 26 -1.26 6.38 23.73
C ALA A 26 -0.02 6.91 23.01
N ARG A 27 1.05 6.11 22.87
CA ARG A 27 2.24 6.51 22.09
C ARG A 27 1.91 6.66 20.62
N LEU A 28 1.15 5.74 20.03
CA LEU A 28 0.76 5.81 18.61
C LEU A 28 -0.16 7.01 18.31
N LEU A 29 -1.11 7.31 19.22
CA LEU A 29 -1.93 8.52 19.11
C LEU A 29 -1.12 9.81 19.24
N ALA A 30 -0.03 9.79 19.99
CA ALA A 30 0.87 10.92 20.17
C ALA A 30 2.04 10.94 19.17
N ALA A 31 2.15 9.99 18.24
CA ALA A 31 3.32 9.80 17.37
C ALA A 31 3.62 11.02 16.50
N GLY A 32 2.62 11.83 16.13
CA GLY A 32 2.84 13.07 15.39
C GLY A 32 3.68 14.12 16.15
N ASN A 33 3.72 14.04 17.48
CA ASN A 33 4.56 14.88 18.35
C ASN A 33 5.84 14.17 18.82
N ASP A 34 5.99 12.88 18.53
CA ASP A 34 7.20 12.12 18.79
C ASP A 34 8.19 12.40 17.64
N VAL A 35 9.26 13.10 17.97
CA VAL A 35 10.29 13.50 17.00
C VAL A 35 11.51 12.57 17.04
N ASP A 36 11.62 11.74 18.08
CA ASP A 36 12.71 10.80 18.26
C ASP A 36 12.39 9.44 17.61
N ASN A 37 11.11 9.19 17.30
CA ASN A 37 10.62 7.90 16.82
C ASN A 37 9.79 7.98 15.54
N TRP A 38 9.82 6.86 14.80
CA TRP A 38 8.93 6.54 13.68
C TRP A 38 8.18 5.25 14.04
N LEU A 39 7.04 5.40 14.71
CA LEU A 39 6.35 4.29 15.40
C LEU A 39 5.41 3.48 14.49
N SER A 40 4.91 4.07 13.41
CA SER A 40 3.98 3.44 12.46
C SER A 40 4.51 3.51 11.03
N TYR A 41 3.96 2.73 10.10
CA TYR A 41 4.41 2.68 8.71
C TYR A 41 4.53 4.07 8.06
N GLY A 42 3.51 4.91 8.20
CA GLY A 42 3.48 6.29 7.71
C GLY A 42 3.92 7.35 8.73
N ARG A 43 4.79 6.97 9.69
CA ARG A 43 5.19 7.70 10.92
C ARG A 43 4.12 7.67 12.01
N ASP A 44 2.95 8.20 11.68
CA ASP A 44 1.77 8.26 12.54
C ASP A 44 0.52 7.82 11.78
N TYR A 45 -0.66 7.93 12.41
CA TYR A 45 -1.93 7.51 11.81
C TYR A 45 -2.41 8.38 10.65
N SER A 46 -1.86 9.58 10.46
CA SER A 46 -2.20 10.43 9.33
C SER A 46 -1.56 9.98 8.02
N GLU A 47 -0.51 9.16 8.09
CA GLU A 47 0.27 8.73 6.93
C GLU A 47 0.73 9.92 6.06
N GLN A 48 1.07 11.04 6.70
CA GLN A 48 1.65 12.21 6.01
C GLN A 48 3.11 12.00 5.66
N ARG A 49 3.82 11.12 6.38
CA ARG A 49 5.28 10.92 6.23
C ARG A 49 6.06 12.24 6.34
N PHE A 50 5.57 13.12 7.22
CA PHE A 50 6.18 14.39 7.54
C PHE A 50 6.96 14.30 8.84
N THR A 51 8.15 14.89 8.93
CA THR A 51 8.88 15.05 10.19
C THR A 51 9.10 16.54 10.50
N PRO A 52 8.83 17.00 11.74
CA PRO A 52 9.13 18.37 12.15
C PRO A 52 10.61 18.58 12.50
N LEU A 53 11.49 17.59 12.29
CA LEU A 53 12.91 17.71 12.57
C LEU A 53 13.60 18.62 11.53
N GLU A 54 14.26 19.66 12.01
CA GLU A 54 14.93 20.66 11.18
C GLU A 54 16.47 20.63 11.30
N GLN A 55 17.05 19.60 11.92
CA GLN A 55 18.51 19.50 12.04
C GLN A 55 19.20 19.47 10.65
N ILE A 56 18.56 18.79 9.69
CA ILE A 56 18.96 18.78 8.28
C ILE A 56 17.94 19.62 7.51
N ASP A 57 18.41 20.67 6.85
CA ASP A 57 17.58 21.62 6.11
C ASP A 57 18.23 22.02 4.77
N ALA A 58 17.55 22.87 4.00
CA ALA A 58 18.04 23.33 2.69
C ALA A 58 19.37 24.11 2.76
N GLY A 59 19.74 24.67 3.91
CA GLY A 59 20.98 25.40 4.14
C GLY A 59 22.19 24.50 4.42
N ASN A 60 21.98 23.29 4.94
CA ASN A 60 23.07 22.38 5.32
C ASN A 60 23.00 20.98 4.67
N VAL A 61 21.95 20.62 3.92
CA VAL A 61 21.81 19.28 3.31
C VAL A 61 22.97 18.89 2.39
N SER A 62 23.70 19.87 1.83
CA SER A 62 24.92 19.61 1.06
C SER A 62 26.07 19.01 1.88
N GLU A 63 26.01 19.07 3.21
CA GLU A 63 26.98 18.47 4.13
C GLU A 63 26.59 17.03 4.51
N LEU A 64 25.42 16.55 4.10
CA LEU A 64 24.94 15.21 4.41
C LEU A 64 25.86 14.15 3.80
N GLY A 65 26.23 13.16 4.60
CA GLY A 65 27.06 12.03 4.21
C GLY A 65 26.57 10.72 4.82
N MET A 66 27.00 9.60 4.24
CA MET A 66 26.68 8.27 4.76
C MET A 66 27.36 8.05 6.12
N ALA A 67 26.57 7.86 7.18
CA ALA A 67 27.08 7.54 8.51
C ALA A 67 27.51 6.07 8.63
N TRP A 68 26.66 5.16 8.17
CA TRP A 68 26.90 3.72 8.09
C TRP A 68 25.99 3.11 7.01
N TYR A 69 26.21 1.84 6.66
CA TYR A 69 25.33 1.06 5.80
C TYR A 69 25.13 -0.34 6.38
N PHE A 70 24.00 -0.97 6.05
CA PHE A 70 23.69 -2.35 6.44
C PHE A 70 23.45 -3.19 5.19
N GLU A 71 24.12 -4.33 5.09
CA GLU A 71 23.98 -5.26 3.97
C GLU A 71 22.99 -6.36 4.35
N THR A 72 21.90 -6.50 3.58
CA THR A 72 20.91 -7.56 3.76
C THR A 72 21.39 -8.87 3.13
N ASP A 73 20.77 -9.99 3.51
CA ASP A 73 21.19 -11.33 3.05
C ASP A 73 21.01 -11.58 1.54
N THR A 74 20.33 -10.70 0.82
CA THR A 74 20.09 -10.80 -0.63
C THR A 74 20.16 -9.44 -1.31
N HIS A 75 20.34 -9.43 -2.64
CA HIS A 75 20.29 -8.21 -3.47
C HIS A 75 18.96 -8.09 -4.24
N LEU A 76 17.88 -8.65 -3.68
CA LEU A 76 16.54 -8.57 -4.25
C LEU A 76 15.89 -7.23 -3.84
N GLY A 77 14.73 -6.90 -4.42
CA GLY A 77 14.09 -5.62 -4.17
C GLY A 77 13.76 -5.39 -2.69
N LEU A 78 13.95 -4.14 -2.24
CA LEU A 78 13.64 -3.68 -0.89
C LEU A 78 12.56 -2.60 -0.99
N GLN A 79 11.47 -2.76 -0.24
CA GLN A 79 10.35 -1.81 -0.20
C GLN A 79 10.01 -1.37 1.22
N SER A 80 10.78 -1.82 2.22
CA SER A 80 10.46 -1.60 3.62
C SER A 80 10.60 -0.13 3.99
N THR A 81 9.58 0.43 4.66
CA THR A 81 9.78 1.61 5.51
C THR A 81 10.27 1.11 6.88
N PRO A 82 11.47 1.48 7.35
CA PRO A 82 11.93 1.14 8.68
C PRO A 82 11.08 1.81 9.77
N LEU A 83 10.81 1.09 10.85
CA LEU A 83 10.37 1.69 12.10
C LEU A 83 11.60 2.08 12.92
N ALA A 84 11.63 3.28 13.47
CA ALA A 84 12.67 3.74 14.38
C ALA A 84 12.05 3.87 15.78
N ILE A 85 12.41 2.98 16.69
CA ILE A 85 11.79 2.90 18.02
C ILE A 85 12.88 2.78 19.07
N ASP A 86 13.00 3.83 19.89
CA ASP A 86 13.92 3.95 21.02
C ASP A 86 15.39 3.68 20.60
N GLY A 87 15.79 4.20 19.44
CA GLY A 87 17.16 4.07 18.90
C GLY A 87 17.41 2.78 18.09
N ILE A 88 16.43 1.89 17.96
CA ILE A 88 16.55 0.66 17.16
C ILE A 88 15.74 0.79 15.87
N LEU A 89 16.34 0.41 14.75
CA LEU A 89 15.69 0.32 13.45
C LEU A 89 15.17 -1.10 13.23
N TYR A 90 13.88 -1.22 12.91
CA TYR A 90 13.22 -2.47 12.56
C TYR A 90 12.71 -2.41 11.13
N PHE A 91 13.13 -3.33 10.28
CA PHE A 91 12.72 -3.36 8.87
C PHE A 91 12.74 -4.76 8.29
N SER A 92 12.04 -4.95 7.18
CA SER A 92 12.00 -6.22 6.45
C SER A 92 12.85 -6.18 5.18
N GLY A 93 13.45 -7.31 4.82
CA GLY A 93 14.08 -7.55 3.53
C GLY A 93 13.23 -8.43 2.61
N ALA A 94 13.85 -8.87 1.51
CA ALA A 94 13.27 -9.87 0.63
C ALA A 94 12.94 -11.17 1.38
N TRP A 95 11.94 -11.91 0.90
CA TRP A 95 11.45 -13.13 1.57
C TRP A 95 10.93 -12.92 2.99
N ASN A 96 10.62 -11.67 3.36
CA ASN A 96 10.06 -11.27 4.64
C ASN A 96 11.02 -11.49 5.84
N THR A 97 12.34 -11.59 5.61
CA THR A 97 13.32 -11.57 6.72
C THR A 97 13.21 -10.24 7.46
N VAL A 98 13.10 -10.28 8.78
CA VAL A 98 13.04 -9.10 9.65
C VAL A 98 14.41 -8.86 10.29
N TYR A 99 14.85 -7.61 10.34
CA TYR A 99 16.09 -7.19 10.98
C TYR A 99 15.79 -6.18 12.07
N ALA A 100 16.48 -6.30 13.20
CA ALA A 100 16.64 -5.24 14.18
C ALA A 100 18.09 -4.78 14.18
N VAL A 101 18.30 -3.48 14.03
CA VAL A 101 19.62 -2.86 13.86
C VAL A 101 19.74 -1.68 14.81
N ASP A 102 20.85 -1.58 15.52
CA ASP A 102 21.16 -0.39 16.33
C ASP A 102 21.29 0.83 15.41
N GLY A 103 20.44 1.84 15.61
CA GLY A 103 20.34 2.99 14.70
C GLY A 103 21.57 3.90 14.70
N ALA A 104 22.37 3.87 15.77
CA ALA A 104 23.58 4.68 15.87
C ALA A 104 24.78 4.03 15.15
N SER A 105 24.94 2.71 15.29
CA SER A 105 26.12 1.99 14.80
C SER A 105 25.90 1.15 13.55
N GLY A 106 24.65 0.83 13.20
CA GLY A 106 24.33 -0.09 12.10
C GLY A 106 24.56 -1.56 12.44
N ASN A 107 24.88 -1.89 13.70
CA ASN A 107 25.09 -3.28 14.11
C ASN A 107 23.76 -4.03 14.21
N MET A 108 23.69 -5.22 13.61
CA MET A 108 22.54 -6.10 13.76
C MET A 108 22.44 -6.60 15.20
N LEU A 109 21.25 -6.43 15.79
CA LEU A 109 20.90 -6.94 17.11
C LEU A 109 20.35 -8.37 17.01
N TRP A 110 19.42 -8.57 16.08
CA TRP A 110 18.83 -9.87 15.76
C TRP A 110 18.22 -9.86 14.35
N SER A 111 17.99 -11.04 13.80
CA SER A 111 17.18 -11.25 12.60
C SER A 111 16.19 -12.40 12.78
N PHE A 112 15.10 -12.37 12.01
CA PHE A 112 14.07 -13.40 11.99
C PHE A 112 13.72 -13.75 10.54
N ASP A 113 13.95 -14.99 10.13
CA ASP A 113 13.49 -15.51 8.84
C ASP A 113 12.20 -16.32 9.06
N PRO A 114 11.05 -15.93 8.47
CA PRO A 114 9.81 -16.69 8.56
C PRO A 114 9.82 -18.00 7.78
N GLU A 115 10.89 -18.31 7.04
CA GLU A 115 11.08 -19.51 6.22
C GLU A 115 10.02 -19.65 5.12
N VAL A 116 9.69 -18.55 4.44
CA VAL A 116 8.74 -18.56 3.33
C VAL A 116 9.19 -19.57 2.26
N PRO A 117 8.33 -20.54 1.87
CA PRO A 117 8.67 -21.49 0.82
C PRO A 117 9.01 -20.77 -0.48
N ARG A 118 10.21 -21.02 -1.02
CA ARG A 118 10.70 -20.30 -2.21
C ARG A 118 9.84 -20.53 -3.46
N SER A 119 9.05 -21.60 -3.48
CA SER A 119 8.03 -21.83 -4.52
C SER A 119 6.94 -20.76 -4.57
N LYS A 120 6.77 -19.94 -3.51
CA LYS A 120 5.77 -18.86 -3.47
C LYS A 120 6.10 -17.70 -4.40
N SER A 121 7.33 -17.59 -4.90
CA SER A 121 7.68 -16.59 -5.92
C SER A 121 6.83 -16.70 -7.18
N ILE A 122 6.34 -17.91 -7.53
CA ILE A 122 5.52 -18.12 -8.73
C ILE A 122 4.10 -17.52 -8.61
N THR A 123 3.66 -17.20 -7.39
CA THR A 123 2.36 -16.59 -7.09
C THR A 123 2.50 -15.20 -6.45
N ALA A 124 3.70 -14.61 -6.53
CA ALA A 124 3.95 -13.23 -6.13
C ALA A 124 4.13 -12.42 -7.42
N CYS A 125 3.11 -11.64 -7.80
CA CYS A 125 3.07 -10.90 -9.07
C CYS A 125 4.36 -10.09 -9.27
N CYS A 126 4.77 -9.43 -8.20
CA CYS A 126 5.57 -8.24 -8.30
C CYS A 126 6.91 -8.42 -7.60
N GLY A 127 7.35 -9.67 -7.44
CA GLY A 127 8.60 -10.05 -6.77
C GLY A 127 8.41 -10.45 -5.31
N VAL A 128 9.52 -10.80 -4.67
CA VAL A 128 9.57 -11.33 -3.30
C VAL A 128 9.83 -10.23 -2.28
N LEU A 129 8.90 -9.27 -2.25
CA LEU A 129 9.05 -7.97 -1.60
C LEU A 129 8.21 -7.89 -0.31
N ASN A 130 8.57 -6.94 0.56
CA ASN A 130 7.78 -6.57 1.73
C ASN A 130 7.93 -5.08 2.05
N ARG A 131 6.83 -4.42 2.41
CA ARG A 131 6.78 -2.98 2.68
C ARG A 131 7.08 -2.62 4.13
N GLY A 132 7.18 -3.58 5.04
CA GLY A 132 7.64 -3.34 6.40
C GLY A 132 6.72 -3.89 7.46
N LEU A 133 6.84 -3.29 8.65
CA LEU A 133 6.34 -3.83 9.90
C LEU A 133 5.30 -2.89 10.52
N ALA A 134 4.59 -3.42 11.52
CA ALA A 134 3.90 -2.61 12.52
C ALA A 134 4.43 -2.93 13.91
N ALA A 135 4.21 -2.05 14.88
CA ALA A 135 4.56 -2.26 16.27
C ALA A 135 3.37 -2.00 17.20
N TRP A 136 3.27 -2.80 18.26
CA TRP A 136 2.29 -2.61 19.34
C TRP A 136 2.76 -3.33 20.60
N ASP A 137 2.75 -2.62 21.72
CA ASP A 137 3.37 -3.03 22.97
C ASP A 137 4.83 -3.47 22.73
N ASP A 138 5.16 -4.72 23.05
CA ASP A 138 6.50 -5.30 22.90
C ASP A 138 6.65 -6.14 21.62
N LEU A 139 5.68 -6.05 20.70
CA LEU A 139 5.60 -6.90 19.52
C LEU A 139 5.78 -6.12 18.22
N LEU A 140 6.42 -6.78 17.26
CA LEU A 140 6.46 -6.41 15.85
C LEU A 140 5.58 -7.36 15.04
N TYR A 141 4.91 -6.85 14.01
CA TYR A 141 4.03 -7.63 13.14
C TYR A 141 4.47 -7.56 11.69
N ILE A 142 4.46 -8.71 11.02
CA ILE A 142 4.79 -8.82 9.59
C ILE A 142 3.79 -9.73 8.88
N GLY A 143 3.37 -9.31 7.68
CA GLY A 143 2.68 -10.16 6.72
C GLY A 143 3.67 -10.82 5.76
N THR A 144 3.52 -12.13 5.51
CA THR A 144 4.46 -12.90 4.69
C THR A 144 3.89 -13.28 3.31
N LEU A 145 4.77 -13.51 2.35
CA LEU A 145 4.40 -13.88 0.97
C LEU A 145 3.59 -15.19 0.88
N ASP A 146 3.67 -16.07 1.86
CA ASP A 146 2.86 -17.29 1.95
C ASP A 146 1.51 -17.11 2.67
N GLY A 147 1.19 -15.88 3.08
CA GLY A 147 -0.12 -15.51 3.61
C GLY A 147 -0.25 -15.57 5.13
N ARG A 148 0.87 -15.67 5.86
CA ARG A 148 0.85 -15.62 7.33
C ARG A 148 0.92 -14.18 7.82
N LEU A 149 0.24 -13.91 8.92
CA LEU A 149 0.52 -12.79 9.81
C LEU A 149 1.31 -13.32 11.00
N ILE A 150 2.42 -12.68 11.33
CA ILE A 150 3.35 -13.15 12.36
C ILE A 150 3.60 -12.03 13.36
N ALA A 151 3.54 -12.34 14.65
CA ALA A 151 4.04 -11.48 15.71
C ALA A 151 5.38 -11.97 16.26
N ILE A 152 6.29 -11.04 16.45
CA ILE A 152 7.66 -11.25 16.88
C ILE A 152 7.92 -10.38 18.10
N ASP A 153 8.57 -10.92 19.11
CA ASP A 153 9.05 -10.15 20.26
C ASP A 153 10.11 -9.14 19.81
N ARG A 154 9.84 -7.84 20.00
CA ARG A 154 10.67 -6.74 19.49
C ARG A 154 12.09 -6.77 20.08
N ALA A 155 12.24 -7.19 21.33
CA ALA A 155 13.53 -7.20 22.01
C ALA A 155 14.42 -8.37 21.56
N THR A 156 13.82 -9.52 21.26
CA THR A 156 14.55 -10.79 21.07
C THR A 156 14.49 -11.36 19.66
N GLY A 157 13.58 -10.89 18.80
CA GLY A 157 13.35 -11.47 17.48
C GLY A 157 12.64 -12.83 17.53
N THR A 158 12.08 -13.22 18.68
CA THR A 158 11.45 -14.54 18.84
C THR A 158 10.00 -14.55 18.38
N LEU A 159 9.59 -15.61 17.68
CA LEU A 159 8.20 -15.83 17.28
C LEU A 159 7.30 -15.90 18.51
N ARG A 160 6.19 -15.13 18.49
CA ARG A 160 5.17 -15.15 19.55
C ARG A 160 3.90 -15.86 19.11
N TRP A 161 3.40 -15.53 17.92
CA TRP A 161 2.30 -16.24 17.30
C TRP A 161 2.36 -16.11 15.78
N SER A 162 1.68 -17.01 15.07
CA SER A 162 1.47 -16.94 13.62
C SER A 162 0.06 -17.38 13.27
N ALA A 163 -0.61 -16.61 12.40
CA ALA A 163 -1.93 -16.91 11.88
C ALA A 163 -1.87 -17.03 10.35
N GLN A 164 -2.39 -18.13 9.79
CA GLN A 164 -2.56 -18.28 8.34
C GLN A 164 -3.80 -17.51 7.89
N THR A 165 -3.60 -16.38 7.20
CA THR A 165 -4.70 -15.47 6.85
C THR A 165 -5.44 -15.88 5.57
N THR A 166 -4.74 -16.56 4.66
CA THR A 166 -5.22 -16.94 3.32
C THR A 166 -5.22 -18.45 3.13
N ASP A 167 -6.03 -18.96 2.20
CA ASP A 167 -5.94 -20.36 1.78
C ASP A 167 -4.59 -20.63 1.10
N PRO A 168 -3.71 -21.49 1.67
CA PRO A 168 -2.38 -21.75 1.12
C PRO A 168 -2.38 -22.34 -0.30
N ASN A 169 -3.51 -22.90 -0.75
CA ASN A 169 -3.68 -23.52 -2.07
C ASN A 169 -4.01 -22.53 -3.18
N GLN A 170 -4.45 -21.33 -2.80
CA GLN A 170 -4.72 -20.21 -3.70
C GLN A 170 -3.49 -19.30 -3.83
N ALA A 171 -3.48 -18.48 -4.87
CA ALA A 171 -2.36 -17.62 -5.22
C ALA A 171 -2.37 -16.28 -4.47
N TYR A 172 -2.71 -16.33 -3.18
CA TYR A 172 -2.58 -15.17 -2.30
C TYR A 172 -1.12 -14.93 -1.90
N SER A 173 -0.80 -13.67 -1.64
CA SER A 173 0.44 -13.25 -0.98
C SER A 173 0.19 -12.02 -0.10
N ILE A 174 1.09 -11.72 0.84
CA ILE A 174 1.08 -10.46 1.58
C ILE A 174 2.41 -9.75 1.36
N THR A 175 2.32 -8.52 0.84
CA THR A 175 3.47 -7.64 0.56
C THR A 175 3.40 -6.32 1.34
N GLY A 176 2.19 -5.85 1.67
CA GLY A 176 1.97 -4.62 2.44
C GLY A 176 2.37 -4.76 3.91
N ALA A 177 2.68 -3.62 4.53
CA ALA A 177 2.92 -3.55 5.96
C ALA A 177 1.58 -3.60 6.72
N PRO A 178 1.46 -4.39 7.80
CA PRO A 178 0.30 -4.30 8.69
C PRO A 178 0.16 -2.90 9.31
N ARG A 179 -1.04 -2.55 9.77
CA ARG A 179 -1.25 -1.41 10.69
C ARG A 179 -1.83 -1.92 12.00
N VAL A 180 -1.55 -1.24 13.11
CA VAL A 180 -2.12 -1.61 14.41
C VAL A 180 -2.80 -0.40 15.03
N ALA A 181 -4.02 -0.60 15.51
CA ALA A 181 -4.70 0.33 16.39
C ALA A 181 -5.67 -0.44 17.30
N ARG A 182 -5.99 0.12 18.47
CA ARG A 182 -7.03 -0.43 19.35
C ARG A 182 -6.84 -1.92 19.68
N GLY A 183 -5.59 -2.34 19.87
CA GLY A 183 -5.22 -3.72 20.15
C GLY A 183 -5.45 -4.70 18.99
N LYS A 184 -5.62 -4.21 17.75
CA LYS A 184 -5.90 -5.04 16.58
C LYS A 184 -4.90 -4.78 15.46
N VAL A 185 -4.40 -5.84 14.86
CA VAL A 185 -3.51 -5.83 13.69
C VAL A 185 -4.37 -5.99 12.44
N PHE A 186 -4.36 -4.97 11.59
CA PHE A 186 -5.06 -4.95 10.31
C PHE A 186 -4.11 -5.38 9.19
N ILE A 187 -4.53 -6.36 8.41
CA ILE A 187 -3.77 -6.83 7.24
C ILE A 187 -4.71 -7.31 6.13
N GLY A 188 -4.36 -6.98 4.89
CA GLY A 188 -5.01 -7.51 3.70
C GLY A 188 -4.14 -8.54 2.98
N ASN A 189 -4.23 -8.57 1.66
CA ASN A 189 -3.52 -9.51 0.80
C ASN A 189 -3.42 -8.94 -0.62
N GLY A 190 -2.60 -9.56 -1.45
CA GLY A 190 -2.55 -9.40 -2.90
C GLY A 190 -2.84 -10.72 -3.62
N GLY A 191 -2.95 -10.63 -4.95
CA GLY A 191 -3.18 -11.78 -5.84
C GLY A 191 -4.29 -11.60 -6.86
N SER A 192 -4.77 -10.37 -7.11
CA SER A 192 -5.79 -10.10 -8.15
C SER A 192 -5.35 -10.66 -9.51
N GLU A 193 -4.07 -10.54 -9.85
CA GLU A 193 -3.50 -11.01 -11.14
C GLU A 193 -3.66 -12.52 -11.33
N PHE A 194 -3.80 -13.28 -10.24
CA PHE A 194 -3.96 -14.73 -10.26
C PHE A 194 -5.41 -15.21 -10.01
N GLY A 195 -6.35 -14.29 -9.81
CA GLY A 195 -7.76 -14.61 -9.55
C GLY A 195 -8.07 -14.95 -8.10
N THR A 196 -7.78 -14.03 -7.18
CA THR A 196 -8.12 -14.17 -5.76
C THR A 196 -9.20 -13.19 -5.33
N ARG A 197 -9.92 -13.51 -4.24
CA ARG A 197 -10.95 -12.65 -3.64
C ARG A 197 -10.35 -11.78 -2.55
N GLY A 198 -10.41 -10.47 -2.71
CA GLY A 198 -9.86 -9.51 -1.78
C GLY A 198 -10.58 -9.45 -0.43
N PHE A 199 -9.81 -9.18 0.63
CA PHE A 199 -10.33 -8.93 1.96
C PHE A 199 -9.31 -8.16 2.80
N VAL A 200 -9.79 -7.58 3.90
CA VAL A 200 -8.98 -7.17 5.06
C VAL A 200 -9.43 -7.95 6.28
N SER A 201 -8.52 -8.22 7.21
CA SER A 201 -8.83 -8.85 8.50
C SER A 201 -8.21 -8.07 9.64
N ALA A 202 -8.88 -8.09 10.79
CA ALA A 202 -8.33 -7.65 12.06
C ALA A 202 -8.05 -8.88 12.93
N TYR A 203 -6.84 -8.94 13.49
CA TYR A 203 -6.45 -9.94 14.47
C TYR A 203 -6.16 -9.26 15.80
N ASP A 204 -6.52 -9.91 16.91
CA ASP A 204 -6.09 -9.47 18.23
C ASP A 204 -4.54 -9.43 18.30
N ALA A 205 -3.99 -8.31 18.72
CA ALA A 205 -2.55 -8.06 18.70
C ALA A 205 -1.78 -9.01 19.63
N ALA A 206 -2.36 -9.37 20.78
CA ALA A 206 -1.69 -10.20 21.76
C ALA A 206 -1.69 -11.70 21.39
N SER A 207 -2.81 -12.21 20.86
CA SER A 207 -3.06 -13.64 20.65
C SER A 207 -2.99 -14.09 19.18
N GLY A 208 -3.20 -13.19 18.23
CA GLY A 208 -3.35 -13.53 16.82
C GLY A 208 -4.71 -14.13 16.46
N GLU A 209 -5.70 -14.09 17.36
CA GLU A 209 -7.06 -14.54 17.07
C GLU A 209 -7.76 -13.60 16.08
N LEU A 210 -8.46 -14.17 15.09
CA LEU A 210 -9.23 -13.40 14.12
C LEU A 210 -10.41 -12.72 14.83
N ALA A 211 -10.42 -11.39 14.88
CA ALA A 211 -11.51 -10.61 15.45
C ALA A 211 -12.65 -10.44 14.43
N TRP A 212 -12.31 -10.00 13.21
CA TRP A 212 -13.27 -9.85 12.12
C TRP A 212 -12.58 -9.87 10.75
N ARG A 213 -13.37 -10.12 9.70
CA ARG A 213 -12.95 -10.06 8.30
C ARG A 213 -14.00 -9.31 7.46
N PHE A 214 -13.52 -8.42 6.59
CA PHE A 214 -14.33 -7.76 5.58
C PHE A 214 -13.82 -8.15 4.19
N TYR A 215 -14.66 -8.83 3.40
CA TYR A 215 -14.41 -9.06 1.98
C TYR A 215 -14.72 -7.80 1.20
N THR A 216 -13.92 -7.51 0.17
CA THR A 216 -14.08 -6.29 -0.65
C THR A 216 -14.92 -6.52 -1.89
N VAL A 217 -15.14 -7.77 -2.30
CA VAL A 217 -16.00 -8.13 -3.43
C VAL A 217 -16.91 -9.30 -3.04
N PRO A 218 -18.12 -9.40 -3.60
CA PRO A 218 -19.08 -10.46 -3.28
C PRO A 218 -18.58 -11.85 -3.72
N GLY A 219 -18.94 -12.87 -2.96
CA GLY A 219 -18.66 -14.28 -3.26
C GLY A 219 -19.69 -14.89 -4.20
N ASN A 220 -19.78 -16.21 -4.19
CA ASN A 220 -20.81 -16.96 -4.90
C ASN A 220 -22.19 -16.69 -4.28
N PRO A 221 -23.16 -16.10 -5.02
CA PRO A 221 -24.47 -15.78 -4.48
C PRO A 221 -25.23 -16.99 -3.91
N ALA A 222 -24.94 -18.21 -4.40
CA ALA A 222 -25.58 -19.43 -3.91
C ALA A 222 -25.17 -19.81 -2.48
N ASP A 223 -24.02 -19.33 -2.00
CA ASP A 223 -23.53 -19.58 -0.64
C ASP A 223 -24.04 -18.52 0.36
N GLY A 224 -24.73 -17.49 -0.13
CA GLY A 224 -25.08 -16.29 0.64
C GLY A 224 -23.93 -15.30 0.75
N PHE A 225 -24.17 -14.20 1.48
CA PHE A 225 -23.20 -13.13 1.66
C PHE A 225 -22.85 -12.95 3.14
N GLU A 226 -21.59 -12.58 3.43
CA GLU A 226 -21.09 -12.46 4.80
C GLU A 226 -21.75 -11.31 5.58
N ASN A 227 -22.24 -10.28 4.87
CA ASN A 227 -22.91 -9.13 5.43
C ASN A 227 -23.75 -8.40 4.37
N ALA A 228 -24.56 -7.43 4.82
CA ALA A 228 -25.42 -6.63 3.93
C ALA A 228 -24.64 -5.75 2.93
N ALA A 229 -23.37 -5.42 3.20
CA ALA A 229 -22.54 -4.69 2.25
C ALA A 229 -22.17 -5.57 1.05
N MET A 230 -21.82 -6.84 1.28
CA MET A 230 -21.58 -7.82 0.21
C MET A 230 -22.84 -8.16 -0.58
N GLU A 231 -24.00 -8.22 0.07
CA GLU A 231 -25.29 -8.39 -0.62
C GLU A 231 -25.58 -7.23 -1.58
N ARG A 232 -25.46 -5.97 -1.10
CA ARG A 232 -25.60 -4.78 -1.96
C ARG A 232 -24.54 -4.71 -3.05
N ALA A 233 -23.30 -5.06 -2.72
CA ALA A 233 -22.22 -5.08 -3.70
C ALA A 233 -22.55 -6.04 -4.85
N ALA A 234 -23.11 -7.22 -4.56
CA ALA A 234 -23.48 -8.23 -5.56
C ALA A 234 -24.47 -7.75 -6.62
N GLU A 235 -25.33 -6.77 -6.32
CA GLU A 235 -26.23 -6.15 -7.30
C GLU A 235 -25.48 -5.41 -8.42
N THR A 236 -24.22 -5.04 -8.18
CA THR A 236 -23.36 -4.35 -9.14
C THR A 236 -22.51 -5.29 -10.00
N TRP A 237 -22.65 -6.61 -9.83
CA TRP A 237 -21.90 -7.62 -10.58
C TRP A 237 -22.84 -8.48 -11.44
N ASN A 238 -22.33 -8.93 -12.57
CA ASN A 238 -23.04 -9.77 -13.53
C ASN A 238 -22.24 -11.03 -13.86
N GLY A 239 -22.92 -12.11 -14.25
CA GLY A 239 -22.25 -13.37 -14.61
C GLY A 239 -21.71 -14.13 -13.40
N GLU A 240 -20.59 -14.85 -13.59
CA GLU A 240 -20.03 -15.78 -12.59
C GLU A 240 -18.66 -15.32 -12.06
N TRP A 241 -18.54 -14.04 -11.70
CA TRP A 241 -17.28 -13.39 -11.28
C TRP A 241 -16.53 -14.15 -10.17
N TRP A 242 -17.26 -14.79 -9.25
CA TRP A 242 -16.69 -15.52 -8.12
C TRP A 242 -15.82 -16.71 -8.56
N LYS A 243 -16.01 -17.24 -9.77
CA LYS A 243 -15.17 -18.31 -10.34
C LYS A 243 -13.75 -17.84 -10.64
N TYR A 244 -13.56 -16.53 -10.79
CA TYR A 244 -12.27 -15.91 -11.05
C TYR A 244 -11.71 -15.17 -9.82
N GLY A 245 -12.38 -15.27 -8.67
CA GLY A 245 -12.03 -14.54 -7.45
C GLY A 245 -12.57 -13.11 -7.37
N GLY A 246 -12.78 -12.44 -8.50
CA GLY A 246 -13.33 -11.09 -8.58
C GLY A 246 -12.33 -9.96 -8.32
N GLY A 247 -11.24 -10.22 -7.58
CA GLY A 247 -10.18 -9.24 -7.29
C GLY A 247 -10.45 -8.43 -6.04
N GLY A 248 -10.13 -7.13 -6.07
CA GLY A 248 -10.34 -6.20 -4.96
C GLY A 248 -9.38 -6.39 -3.79
N THR A 249 -8.19 -6.92 -4.06
CA THR A 249 -7.20 -7.19 -3.00
C THR A 249 -6.72 -5.90 -2.30
N VAL A 250 -6.55 -5.94 -0.97
CA VAL A 250 -6.10 -4.79 -0.14
C VAL A 250 -4.63 -5.00 0.20
N TRP A 251 -3.76 -4.73 -0.77
CA TRP A 251 -2.36 -5.17 -0.70
C TRP A 251 -1.38 -4.14 -0.11
N ASP A 252 -1.82 -2.93 0.19
CA ASP A 252 -0.94 -1.85 0.68
C ASP A 252 -1.59 -0.91 1.70
N SER A 253 -2.41 0.05 1.28
CA SER A 253 -2.88 1.12 2.17
C SER A 253 -4.06 0.71 3.04
N ILE A 254 -3.83 0.79 4.36
CA ILE A 254 -4.82 0.65 5.42
C ILE A 254 -4.51 1.78 6.41
N VAL A 255 -5.45 2.69 6.64
CA VAL A 255 -5.23 3.90 7.44
C VAL A 255 -6.28 4.00 8.54
N TYR A 256 -5.85 4.19 9.78
CA TYR A 256 -6.75 4.39 10.91
C TYR A 256 -6.89 5.87 11.23
N ASP A 257 -8.11 6.36 11.35
CA ASP A 257 -8.41 7.71 11.79
C ASP A 257 -8.96 7.67 13.22
N PRO A 258 -8.17 8.09 14.22
CA PRO A 258 -8.62 8.10 15.60
C PRO A 258 -9.69 9.16 15.88
N GLU A 259 -9.81 10.18 15.03
CA GLU A 259 -10.77 11.26 15.26
C GLU A 259 -12.20 10.81 14.97
N PHE A 260 -12.41 10.17 13.82
CA PHE A 260 -13.71 9.63 13.43
C PHE A 260 -13.89 8.16 13.83
N ASN A 261 -12.85 7.53 14.37
CA ASN A 261 -12.79 6.11 14.67
C ASN A 261 -13.16 5.25 13.45
N GLN A 262 -12.48 5.49 12.34
CA GLN A 262 -12.71 4.80 11.06
C GLN A 262 -11.41 4.17 10.54
N LEU A 263 -11.55 3.02 9.88
CA LEU A 263 -10.46 2.36 9.16
C LEU A 263 -10.71 2.50 7.66
N TYR A 264 -9.83 3.22 6.97
CA TYR A 264 -9.89 3.39 5.52
C TYR A 264 -9.04 2.34 4.82
N LEU A 265 -9.62 1.71 3.79
CA LEU A 265 -9.00 0.68 2.97
C LEU A 265 -8.86 1.16 1.55
N GLY A 266 -7.67 1.00 0.97
CA GLY A 266 -7.48 1.14 -0.47
C GLY A 266 -7.71 -0.19 -1.19
N VAL A 267 -8.81 -0.30 -1.95
CA VAL A 267 -9.20 -1.54 -2.63
C VAL A 267 -8.62 -1.64 -4.03
N GLY A 268 -8.06 -2.80 -4.38
CA GLY A 268 -7.41 -3.05 -5.66
C GLY A 268 -8.32 -3.24 -6.88
N ASN A 269 -7.68 -3.63 -7.97
CA ASN A 269 -8.21 -3.95 -9.30
C ASN A 269 -9.06 -5.23 -9.33
N GLY A 270 -9.84 -5.39 -10.40
CA GLY A 270 -10.64 -6.59 -10.65
C GLY A 270 -9.84 -7.81 -11.12
N ALA A 271 -10.41 -9.01 -10.94
CA ALA A 271 -9.85 -10.25 -11.46
C ALA A 271 -10.89 -11.07 -12.25
N PRO A 272 -10.70 -11.30 -13.57
CA PRO A 272 -9.69 -10.71 -14.45
C PRO A 272 -9.79 -9.19 -14.53
N HIS A 273 -8.76 -8.51 -15.04
CA HIS A 273 -8.79 -7.05 -15.22
C HIS A 273 -9.87 -6.66 -16.22
N ASN A 274 -10.01 -7.42 -17.31
CA ASN A 274 -11.05 -7.19 -18.32
C ASN A 274 -12.45 -7.47 -17.75
N ARG A 275 -13.25 -6.41 -17.61
CA ARG A 275 -14.62 -6.40 -17.11
C ARG A 275 -15.56 -7.23 -17.99
N ARG A 276 -15.36 -7.31 -19.31
CA ARG A 276 -16.24 -8.10 -20.20
C ARG A 276 -16.11 -9.60 -19.97
N ILE A 277 -15.00 -10.05 -19.39
CA ILE A 277 -14.84 -11.43 -18.90
C ILE A 277 -15.30 -11.55 -17.44
N ARG A 278 -14.85 -10.63 -16.59
CA ARG A 278 -15.11 -10.65 -15.14
C ARG A 278 -16.60 -10.51 -14.80
N SER A 279 -17.26 -9.56 -15.47
CA SER A 279 -18.66 -9.18 -15.28
C SER A 279 -19.28 -8.78 -16.64
N PRO A 280 -19.69 -9.77 -17.47
CA PRO A 280 -20.05 -9.53 -18.88
C PRO A 280 -21.22 -8.56 -19.10
N GLY A 281 -22.13 -8.45 -18.12
CA GLY A 281 -23.23 -7.47 -18.14
C GLY A 281 -22.82 -6.05 -17.72
N GLY A 282 -21.53 -5.81 -17.47
CA GLY A 282 -21.01 -4.57 -16.92
C GLY A 282 -21.30 -4.46 -15.42
N GLY A 283 -21.58 -3.24 -14.97
CA GLY A 283 -21.78 -2.90 -13.57
C GLY A 283 -20.54 -2.31 -12.91
N ASP A 284 -20.79 -1.62 -11.80
CA ASP A 284 -19.77 -0.91 -11.03
C ASP A 284 -18.77 -1.86 -10.36
N ASN A 285 -19.15 -3.13 -10.16
CA ASN A 285 -18.31 -4.16 -9.57
C ASN A 285 -17.75 -3.74 -8.20
N LEU A 286 -18.63 -3.32 -7.28
CA LEU A 286 -18.24 -2.88 -5.95
C LEU A 286 -17.56 -4.00 -5.14
N TYR A 287 -16.53 -3.72 -4.35
CA TYR A 287 -15.90 -2.42 -4.07
C TYR A 287 -14.55 -2.25 -4.79
N LEU A 288 -14.41 -2.75 -6.01
CA LEU A 288 -13.17 -2.55 -6.79
C LEU A 288 -12.78 -1.07 -6.86
N THR A 289 -11.49 -0.79 -6.81
CA THR A 289 -10.91 0.56 -6.98
C THR A 289 -11.62 1.63 -6.16
N SER A 290 -11.79 1.33 -4.87
CA SER A 290 -12.53 2.17 -3.93
C SER A 290 -11.68 2.50 -2.70
N ILE A 291 -11.99 3.64 -2.08
CA ILE A 291 -11.75 3.83 -0.65
C ILE A 291 -12.98 3.27 0.07
N VAL A 292 -12.78 2.39 1.03
CA VAL A 292 -13.84 1.85 1.88
C VAL A 292 -13.52 2.18 3.34
N ALA A 293 -14.48 2.79 4.04
CA ALA A 293 -14.39 3.04 5.47
C ALA A 293 -15.14 1.98 6.26
N LEU A 294 -14.45 1.43 7.26
CA LEU A 294 -15.00 0.44 8.18
C LEU A 294 -14.93 0.94 9.62
N ASN A 295 -15.79 0.40 10.48
CA ASN A 295 -15.58 0.45 11.91
C ASN A 295 -14.38 -0.45 12.28
N PRO A 296 -13.32 0.08 12.93
CA PRO A 296 -12.11 -0.69 13.24
C PRO A 296 -12.32 -1.82 14.27
N ASP A 297 -13.35 -1.71 15.12
CA ASP A 297 -13.64 -2.72 16.14
C ASP A 297 -14.42 -3.90 15.60
N THR A 298 -15.33 -3.67 14.65
CA THR A 298 -16.28 -4.69 14.18
C THR A 298 -16.10 -5.10 12.72
N GLY A 299 -15.39 -4.31 11.92
CA GLY A 299 -15.30 -4.49 10.47
C GLY A 299 -16.58 -4.10 9.72
N GLU A 300 -17.54 -3.46 10.39
CA GLU A 300 -18.79 -3.01 9.78
C GLU A 300 -18.54 -1.91 8.75
N TYR A 301 -19.18 -2.02 7.59
CA TYR A 301 -19.15 -1.02 6.54
C TYR A 301 -19.75 0.31 7.00
N LEU A 302 -19.06 1.42 6.75
CA LEU A 302 -19.54 2.78 7.04
C LEU A 302 -19.90 3.53 5.76
N TRP A 303 -18.92 3.78 4.90
CA TRP A 303 -19.09 4.44 3.60
C TRP A 303 -18.05 3.94 2.60
N HIS A 304 -18.24 4.26 1.32
CA HIS A 304 -17.19 4.08 0.31
C HIS A 304 -17.22 5.22 -0.70
N TYR A 305 -16.10 5.43 -1.38
CA TYR A 305 -16.00 6.21 -2.61
C TYR A 305 -15.27 5.37 -3.66
N GLN A 306 -15.98 4.99 -4.72
CA GLN A 306 -15.42 4.23 -5.83
C GLN A 306 -14.82 5.19 -6.86
N GLN A 307 -13.50 5.13 -7.01
CA GLN A 307 -12.76 6.02 -7.91
C GLN A 307 -12.90 5.57 -9.36
N VAL A 308 -12.79 4.27 -9.64
CA VAL A 308 -12.94 3.74 -11.00
C VAL A 308 -14.02 2.68 -11.03
N PRO A 309 -15.30 3.07 -11.23
CA PRO A 309 -16.39 2.11 -11.38
C PRO A 309 -16.14 1.12 -12.51
N GLY A 310 -16.24 -0.17 -12.20
CA GLY A 310 -16.02 -1.23 -13.15
C GLY A 310 -14.61 -1.23 -13.78
N ASP A 311 -13.56 -0.98 -12.98
CA ASP A 311 -12.15 -0.99 -13.40
C ASP A 311 -11.83 -2.03 -14.47
N ASN A 312 -11.16 -1.56 -15.52
CA ASN A 312 -10.77 -2.35 -16.68
C ASN A 312 -9.25 -2.35 -16.92
N TRP A 313 -8.46 -1.59 -16.15
CA TRP A 313 -7.09 -1.21 -16.56
C TRP A 313 -6.01 -1.58 -15.55
N ASP A 314 -6.34 -2.40 -14.54
CA ASP A 314 -5.49 -2.59 -13.36
C ASP A 314 -5.30 -1.29 -12.58
N TYR A 315 -6.33 -0.45 -12.49
CA TYR A 315 -6.29 0.74 -11.66
C TYR A 315 -6.71 0.38 -10.25
N THR A 316 -5.73 0.17 -9.38
CA THR A 316 -5.94 -0.04 -7.95
C THR A 316 -6.20 1.30 -7.24
N ALA A 317 -6.96 1.28 -6.15
CA ALA A 317 -7.05 2.39 -5.18
C ALA A 317 -6.25 2.11 -3.89
N SER A 318 -5.27 1.19 -3.97
CA SER A 318 -4.46 0.71 -2.84
C SER A 318 -3.30 1.64 -2.46
N GLN A 319 -3.05 2.70 -3.24
CA GLN A 319 -1.98 3.66 -3.00
C GLN A 319 -2.22 4.45 -1.71
N GLN A 320 -1.17 5.11 -1.21
CA GLN A 320 -1.19 5.80 0.08
C GLN A 320 -2.35 6.78 0.19
N MET A 321 -3.09 6.68 1.28
CA MET A 321 -4.10 7.65 1.68
C MET A 321 -3.51 8.53 2.77
N THR A 322 -3.35 9.82 2.50
CA THR A 322 -2.82 10.78 3.48
C THR A 322 -3.96 11.57 4.08
N LEU A 323 -4.07 11.53 5.42
CA LEU A 323 -5.06 12.32 6.14
C LEU A 323 -4.51 13.72 6.41
N ALA A 324 -5.25 14.76 6.04
CA ALA A 324 -4.83 16.14 6.23
C ALA A 324 -6.03 17.03 6.60
N GLU A 325 -5.72 18.21 7.13
CA GLU A 325 -6.68 19.30 7.26
C GLU A 325 -6.24 20.45 6.34
N ILE A 326 -7.05 20.79 5.35
CA ILE A 326 -6.71 21.79 4.33
C ILE A 326 -7.76 22.91 4.28
N PRO A 327 -7.38 24.15 3.90
CA PRO A 327 -8.35 25.18 3.62
C PRO A 327 -9.06 24.87 2.30
N TRP A 328 -10.36 24.64 2.36
CA TRP A 328 -11.21 24.27 1.24
C TRP A 328 -12.50 25.08 1.26
N GLU A 329 -12.77 25.82 0.18
CA GLU A 329 -13.96 26.66 0.04
C GLU A 329 -14.19 27.62 1.23
N GLY A 330 -13.11 28.16 1.81
CA GLY A 330 -13.15 29.10 2.93
C GLY A 330 -13.35 28.46 4.30
N GLN A 331 -13.30 27.13 4.41
CA GLN A 331 -13.37 26.40 5.68
C GLN A 331 -12.21 25.40 5.80
N GLN A 332 -11.82 25.05 7.02
CA GLN A 332 -10.92 23.93 7.24
C GLN A 332 -11.67 22.62 7.02
N ARG A 333 -11.15 21.76 6.15
CA ARG A 333 -11.74 20.46 5.83
C ARG A 333 -10.77 19.33 6.10
N LYS A 334 -11.29 18.30 6.75
CA LYS A 334 -10.58 17.06 7.07
C LYS A 334 -10.73 16.09 5.91
N VAL A 335 -9.63 15.81 5.25
CA VAL A 335 -9.64 15.14 3.94
C VAL A 335 -8.70 13.95 3.91
N ILE A 336 -9.01 13.02 3.02
CA ILE A 336 -8.06 12.07 2.45
C ILE A 336 -7.55 12.68 1.15
N LEU A 337 -6.24 12.89 1.07
CA LEU A 337 -5.51 13.15 -0.17
C LEU A 337 -5.05 11.80 -0.72
N HIS A 338 -5.40 11.49 -1.97
CA HIS A 338 -5.10 10.19 -2.57
C HIS A 338 -4.78 10.32 -4.06
N ALA A 339 -3.63 9.80 -4.48
CA ALA A 339 -3.16 9.82 -5.87
C ALA A 339 -3.01 8.40 -6.43
N PRO A 340 -4.08 7.65 -6.71
CA PRO A 340 -4.00 6.26 -7.16
C PRO A 340 -3.54 6.12 -8.62
N LYS A 341 -3.35 4.86 -9.05
CA LYS A 341 -2.94 4.49 -10.41
C LYS A 341 -3.71 5.19 -11.53
N ALA A 342 -4.98 5.51 -11.32
CA ALA A 342 -5.86 6.11 -12.34
C ALA A 342 -5.44 7.54 -12.79
N GLY A 343 -4.48 8.18 -12.12
CA GLY A 343 -3.87 9.43 -12.62
C GLY A 343 -4.53 10.74 -12.16
N PHE A 344 -5.47 10.67 -11.21
CA PHE A 344 -6.10 11.82 -10.56
C PHE A 344 -5.70 11.93 -9.10
N VAL A 345 -5.54 13.16 -8.58
CA VAL A 345 -5.51 13.42 -7.14
C VAL A 345 -6.94 13.61 -6.69
N TYR A 346 -7.42 12.72 -5.83
CA TYR A 346 -8.72 12.80 -5.19
C TYR A 346 -8.57 13.51 -3.84
N ILE A 347 -9.49 14.42 -3.59
CA ILE A 347 -9.71 15.02 -2.27
C ILE A 347 -11.07 14.54 -1.80
N VAL A 348 -11.07 13.71 -0.76
CA VAL A 348 -12.29 13.08 -0.22
C VAL A 348 -12.50 13.54 1.21
N ASP A 349 -13.71 13.95 1.56
CA ASP A 349 -14.06 14.20 2.96
C ASP A 349 -13.91 12.90 3.76
N ARG A 350 -13.01 12.91 4.76
CA ARG A 350 -12.66 11.68 5.48
C ARG A 350 -13.74 11.23 6.47
N GLU A 351 -14.68 12.10 6.85
CA GLU A 351 -15.79 11.73 7.71
C GLU A 351 -16.87 10.98 6.93
N THR A 352 -17.21 11.47 5.73
CA THR A 352 -18.40 11.04 5.00
C THR A 352 -18.11 10.29 3.70
N GLY A 353 -16.87 10.28 3.21
CA GLY A 353 -16.52 9.72 1.91
C GLY A 353 -16.93 10.57 0.71
N LYS A 354 -17.34 11.83 0.92
CA LYS A 354 -17.81 12.69 -0.18
C LYS A 354 -16.62 13.17 -1.00
N LEU A 355 -16.67 12.98 -2.32
CA LEU A 355 -15.72 13.58 -3.24
C LEU A 355 -15.81 15.12 -3.20
N LEU A 356 -14.68 15.79 -3.02
CA LEU A 356 -14.55 17.24 -3.10
C LEU A 356 -13.91 17.68 -4.43
N SER A 357 -12.92 16.92 -4.90
CA SER A 357 -12.21 17.19 -6.16
C SER A 357 -11.53 15.92 -6.68
N ALA A 358 -11.37 15.83 -8.01
CA ALA A 358 -10.55 14.84 -8.70
C ALA A 358 -9.92 15.47 -9.94
N GLU A 359 -8.65 15.86 -9.85
CA GLU A 359 -7.92 16.53 -10.94
C GLU A 359 -6.70 15.71 -11.40
N PRO A 360 -6.39 15.67 -12.70
CA PRO A 360 -5.30 14.86 -13.22
C PRO A 360 -3.95 15.42 -12.78
N TYR A 361 -3.10 14.56 -12.21
CA TYR A 361 -1.73 14.92 -11.84
C TYR A 361 -0.68 14.43 -12.84
N THR A 362 -1.09 13.59 -13.79
CA THR A 362 -0.28 13.07 -14.88
C THR A 362 -1.10 13.02 -16.18
N THR A 363 -0.53 12.48 -17.26
CA THR A 363 -1.29 12.23 -18.49
C THR A 363 -2.40 11.22 -18.23
N VAL A 364 -3.64 11.59 -18.54
CA VAL A 364 -4.82 10.72 -18.44
C VAL A 364 -5.55 10.73 -19.77
N THR A 365 -5.81 9.54 -20.33
CA THR A 365 -6.62 9.39 -21.54
C THR A 365 -7.88 8.58 -21.30
N TRP A 366 -7.98 7.76 -20.26
CA TRP A 366 -9.17 6.91 -20.03
C TRP A 366 -10.43 7.70 -19.63
N ALA A 367 -10.28 8.87 -18.99
CA ALA A 367 -11.38 9.75 -18.60
C ALA A 367 -11.03 11.23 -18.85
N SER A 368 -12.03 12.05 -19.14
CA SER A 368 -11.87 13.50 -19.33
C SER A 368 -11.94 14.31 -18.02
N GLY A 369 -12.43 13.71 -16.94
CA GLY A 369 -12.63 14.36 -15.64
C GLY A 369 -13.67 13.64 -14.81
N TYR A 370 -14.12 14.28 -13.72
CA TYR A 370 -15.17 13.76 -12.83
C TYR A 370 -16.38 14.70 -12.81
N ASP A 371 -17.56 14.11 -12.85
CA ASP A 371 -18.79 14.80 -12.47
C ASP A 371 -18.89 14.81 -10.94
N LEU A 372 -18.78 15.98 -10.31
CA LEU A 372 -18.78 16.12 -8.86
C LEU A 372 -20.17 15.94 -8.23
N ASP A 373 -21.25 16.03 -9.01
CA ASP A 373 -22.61 15.77 -8.50
C ASP A 373 -22.85 14.26 -8.31
N THR A 374 -22.31 13.46 -9.23
CA THR A 374 -22.42 11.99 -9.18
C THR A 374 -21.20 11.32 -8.54
N GLY A 375 -20.07 12.02 -8.48
CA GLY A 375 -18.77 11.48 -8.05
C GLY A 375 -18.15 10.51 -9.05
N ARG A 376 -18.55 10.53 -10.33
CA ARG A 376 -18.18 9.50 -11.32
C ARG A 376 -17.25 10.04 -12.40
N PRO A 377 -16.32 9.21 -12.92
CA PRO A 377 -15.50 9.60 -14.05
C PRO A 377 -16.35 9.70 -15.32
N GLN A 378 -15.95 10.62 -16.19
CA GLN A 378 -16.44 10.72 -17.56
C GLN A 378 -15.47 9.96 -18.47
N GLU A 379 -15.74 8.66 -18.69
CA GLU A 379 -14.87 7.81 -19.51
C GLU A 379 -14.83 8.29 -20.97
N ASN A 380 -13.63 8.35 -21.54
CA ASN A 380 -13.41 8.74 -22.92
C ASN A 380 -13.74 7.56 -23.87
N PRO A 381 -14.51 7.78 -24.95
CA PRO A 381 -14.86 6.73 -25.90
C PRO A 381 -13.63 6.01 -26.48
N GLY A 382 -13.68 4.68 -26.55
CA GLY A 382 -12.63 3.85 -27.15
C GLY A 382 -11.37 3.65 -26.28
N GLN A 383 -11.40 4.05 -25.01
CA GLN A 383 -10.30 3.83 -24.07
C GLN A 383 -10.50 2.60 -23.17
N ASP A 384 -11.70 2.01 -23.20
CA ASP A 384 -12.04 0.74 -22.56
C ASP A 384 -11.75 -0.48 -23.45
N TYR A 385 -11.08 -0.25 -24.59
CA TYR A 385 -10.55 -1.25 -25.52
C TYR A 385 -11.60 -2.30 -25.94
N ASP A 386 -12.86 -1.87 -26.11
CA ASP A 386 -13.96 -2.71 -26.59
C ASP A 386 -13.87 -2.91 -28.11
N GLY A 387 -13.60 -4.14 -28.53
CA GLY A 387 -13.49 -4.57 -29.93
C GLY A 387 -12.22 -4.13 -30.66
N GLU A 388 -11.47 -3.15 -30.15
CA GLU A 388 -10.25 -2.63 -30.77
C GLU A 388 -9.18 -2.30 -29.71
N PRO A 389 -7.87 -2.51 -29.98
CA PRO A 389 -6.80 -2.10 -29.08
C PRO A 389 -6.79 -0.60 -28.79
N ALA A 390 -6.47 -0.22 -27.56
CA ALA A 390 -6.36 1.17 -27.14
C ALA A 390 -5.03 1.47 -26.43
N MET A 391 -4.36 2.56 -26.84
CA MET A 391 -3.25 3.12 -26.07
C MET A 391 -3.82 3.98 -24.94
N VAL A 392 -3.66 3.53 -23.70
CA VAL A 392 -4.27 4.14 -22.51
C VAL A 392 -3.20 4.69 -21.57
N PHE A 393 -3.44 5.90 -21.06
CA PHE A 393 -2.70 6.52 -19.97
C PHE A 393 -3.63 6.78 -18.77
N PRO A 394 -3.17 6.46 -17.55
CA PRO A 394 -1.92 5.75 -17.24
C PRO A 394 -1.95 4.26 -17.67
N SER A 395 -0.79 3.62 -17.71
CA SER A 395 -0.69 2.16 -17.90
C SER A 395 -1.18 1.38 -16.66
N ALA A 396 -1.17 0.06 -16.71
CA ALA A 396 -1.38 -0.80 -15.53
C ALA A 396 -0.38 -0.55 -14.39
N MET A 397 0.79 0.05 -14.68
CA MET A 397 1.72 0.52 -13.64
C MET A 397 1.22 1.76 -12.90
N GLY A 398 0.21 2.45 -13.46
CA GLY A 398 -0.44 3.63 -12.92
C GLY A 398 0.33 4.93 -13.11
N GLY A 399 -0.35 6.04 -12.82
CA GLY A 399 0.26 7.35 -12.68
C GLY A 399 1.14 7.46 -11.43
N HIS A 400 0.84 6.63 -10.44
CA HIS A 400 1.50 6.48 -9.16
C HIS A 400 1.18 5.07 -8.65
N ASN A 401 2.11 4.45 -7.94
CA ASN A 401 2.01 3.07 -7.47
C ASN A 401 2.31 3.01 -5.97
N TRP A 402 2.81 1.90 -5.45
CA TRP A 402 3.07 1.68 -4.02
C TRP A 402 4.13 2.59 -3.38
N HIS A 403 4.94 3.29 -4.18
CA HIS A 403 6.00 4.16 -3.66
C HIS A 403 5.35 5.26 -2.81
N PRO A 404 5.69 5.45 -1.54
CA PRO A 404 4.96 6.40 -0.72
C PRO A 404 5.03 7.84 -1.22
N MET A 405 3.93 8.59 -1.12
CA MET A 405 3.90 10.05 -1.22
C MET A 405 4.12 10.68 0.18
N ALA A 406 4.37 11.98 0.22
CA ALA A 406 4.48 12.71 1.48
C ALA A 406 3.76 14.05 1.42
N TYR A 407 3.19 14.51 2.53
CA TYR A 407 2.51 15.80 2.63
C TYR A 407 3.21 16.67 3.67
N SER A 408 3.58 17.89 3.31
CA SER A 408 4.15 18.87 4.25
C SER A 408 3.08 19.87 4.66
N PRO A 409 2.66 19.90 5.95
CA PRO A 409 1.78 20.94 6.47
C PRO A 409 2.37 22.36 6.32
N ASP A 410 3.70 22.49 6.36
CA ASP A 410 4.39 23.78 6.29
C ASP A 410 4.29 24.44 4.91
N THR A 411 4.35 23.63 3.85
CA THR A 411 4.20 24.11 2.46
C THR A 411 2.78 23.97 1.94
N GLY A 412 1.99 23.10 2.57
CA GLY A 412 0.68 22.66 2.09
C GLY A 412 0.73 21.78 0.85
N LEU A 413 1.90 21.25 0.46
CA LEU A 413 2.10 20.48 -0.77
C LEU A 413 2.13 18.97 -0.53
N LEU A 414 1.61 18.23 -1.49
CA LEU A 414 1.71 16.78 -1.60
C LEU A 414 2.80 16.41 -2.62
N TYR A 415 3.82 15.68 -2.18
CA TYR A 415 4.93 15.23 -3.01
C TYR A 415 4.65 13.82 -3.54
N ILE A 416 4.30 13.74 -4.83
CA ILE A 416 3.89 12.53 -5.52
C ILE A 416 5.06 12.02 -6.38
N PRO A 417 5.53 10.79 -6.14
CA PRO A 417 6.37 10.07 -7.08
C PRO A 417 5.55 9.64 -8.32
N GLU A 418 5.51 10.51 -9.32
CA GLU A 418 4.72 10.41 -10.53
C GLU A 418 5.39 9.51 -11.59
N LEU A 419 4.58 8.73 -12.29
CA LEU A 419 4.91 7.99 -13.50
C LEU A 419 3.93 8.37 -14.63
N ASP A 420 4.43 9.04 -15.65
CA ASP A 420 3.71 9.33 -16.89
C ASP A 420 4.10 8.27 -17.93
N MET A 421 3.29 7.20 -17.99
CA MET A 421 3.55 6.04 -18.85
C MET A 421 2.22 5.41 -19.30
N GLY A 422 2.06 5.21 -20.60
CA GLY A 422 0.90 4.52 -21.19
C GLY A 422 1.24 3.11 -21.64
N MET A 423 0.21 2.32 -21.91
CA MET A 423 0.34 0.99 -22.53
C MET A 423 -0.83 0.72 -23.47
N GLU A 424 -0.59 -0.15 -24.44
CA GLU A 424 -1.65 -0.72 -25.25
C GLU A 424 -2.41 -1.78 -24.44
N PHE A 425 -3.73 -1.69 -24.43
CA PHE A 425 -4.63 -2.75 -23.98
C PHE A 425 -5.30 -3.36 -25.20
N ASN A 426 -5.14 -4.67 -25.39
CA ASN A 426 -5.80 -5.46 -26.42
C ASN A 426 -6.55 -6.61 -25.74
N GLU A 427 -7.87 -6.65 -25.84
CA GLU A 427 -8.64 -7.66 -25.12
C GLU A 427 -8.45 -9.07 -25.65
N ILE A 428 -8.60 -10.04 -24.75
CA ILE A 428 -8.82 -11.43 -25.13
C ILE A 428 -10.33 -11.65 -25.17
N ASP A 429 -10.85 -12.12 -26.30
CA ASP A 429 -12.26 -12.48 -26.44
C ASP A 429 -12.69 -13.46 -25.35
N ALA A 430 -13.87 -13.24 -24.76
CA ALA A 430 -14.36 -14.04 -23.64
C ALA A 430 -14.48 -15.55 -23.98
N VAL A 431 -14.70 -15.89 -25.25
CA VAL A 431 -14.75 -17.29 -25.73
C VAL A 431 -13.38 -17.96 -25.77
N ASP A 432 -12.31 -17.17 -25.93
CA ASP A 432 -10.93 -17.63 -25.99
C ASP A 432 -10.20 -17.54 -24.65
N TYR A 433 -10.75 -16.75 -23.71
CA TYR A 433 -10.21 -16.59 -22.38
C TYR A 433 -10.17 -17.92 -21.61
N LYS A 434 -8.98 -18.23 -21.06
CA LYS A 434 -8.75 -19.39 -20.21
C LYS A 434 -8.13 -18.95 -18.91
N HIS A 435 -8.86 -19.17 -17.81
CA HIS A 435 -8.30 -18.96 -16.48
C HIS A 435 -7.28 -20.05 -16.15
N LEU A 436 -6.02 -19.67 -15.96
CA LEU A 436 -4.90 -20.57 -15.71
C LEU A 436 -4.40 -20.43 -14.28
N ARG A 437 -4.40 -21.55 -13.54
CA ARG A 437 -3.89 -21.58 -12.16
C ARG A 437 -2.41 -21.15 -12.12
N ARG A 438 -2.05 -20.27 -11.18
CA ARG A 438 -0.68 -19.75 -10.97
C ARG A 438 -0.07 -19.04 -12.19
N HIS A 439 -0.92 -18.47 -13.05
CA HIS A 439 -0.52 -17.59 -14.14
C HIS A 439 -1.23 -16.25 -14.00
N TYR A 440 -0.75 -15.26 -14.73
CA TYR A 440 -1.47 -13.99 -14.86
C TYR A 440 -2.74 -14.21 -15.67
N ASN A 441 -3.83 -13.67 -15.17
CA ASN A 441 -5.19 -13.88 -15.67
C ASN A 441 -5.86 -12.53 -15.95
N THR A 442 -5.18 -11.64 -16.66
CA THR A 442 -5.59 -10.24 -16.87
C THR A 442 -6.81 -10.10 -17.79
N GLY A 443 -6.96 -10.97 -18.79
CA GLY A 443 -8.04 -10.88 -19.78
C GLY A 443 -7.75 -9.91 -20.94
N TYR A 444 -6.48 -9.49 -21.08
CA TYR A 444 -5.93 -8.78 -22.22
C TYR A 444 -4.55 -9.33 -22.55
N GLU A 445 -4.07 -9.11 -23.77
CA GLU A 445 -2.76 -9.57 -24.23
C GLU A 445 -1.64 -8.81 -23.50
N LEU A 446 -0.78 -9.55 -22.79
CA LEU A 446 0.39 -8.97 -22.10
C LEU A 446 1.60 -8.76 -23.02
N SER A 447 1.58 -9.40 -24.20
CA SER A 447 2.55 -9.20 -25.26
C SER A 447 1.82 -8.61 -26.45
N GLY A 448 1.97 -7.31 -26.69
CA GLY A 448 1.44 -6.68 -27.89
C GLY A 448 2.06 -7.27 -29.17
N GLU A 449 1.52 -6.91 -30.33
CA GLU A 449 2.13 -7.26 -31.60
C GLU A 449 3.62 -6.85 -31.61
N ALA A 450 4.47 -7.70 -32.19
CA ALA A 450 5.91 -7.48 -32.20
C ALA A 450 6.25 -6.24 -33.03
N TYR A 451 6.34 -5.07 -32.40
CA TYR A 451 7.02 -3.93 -33.00
C TYR A 451 8.48 -4.30 -33.29
N SER A 452 9.10 -3.62 -34.25
CA SER A 452 10.53 -3.79 -34.46
C SER A 452 11.30 -3.53 -33.15
N GLN A 453 12.39 -4.27 -32.93
CA GLN A 453 13.22 -4.09 -31.73
C GLN A 453 13.67 -2.62 -31.56
N ALA A 454 13.96 -1.93 -32.66
CA ALA A 454 14.35 -0.52 -32.65
C ALA A 454 13.20 0.40 -32.18
N PHE A 455 11.97 0.17 -32.65
CA PHE A 455 10.80 0.93 -32.21
C PHE A 455 10.48 0.65 -30.74
N THR A 456 10.50 -0.63 -30.33
CA THR A 456 10.32 -1.02 -28.92
C THR A 456 11.34 -0.34 -28.02
N GLN A 457 12.62 -0.33 -28.41
CA GLN A 457 13.68 0.33 -27.64
C GLN A 457 13.47 1.85 -27.57
N ALA A 458 13.08 2.50 -28.67
CA ALA A 458 12.79 3.94 -28.68
C ALA A 458 11.61 4.27 -27.75
N MET A 459 10.54 3.47 -27.80
CA MET A 459 9.37 3.60 -26.94
C MET A 459 9.75 3.46 -25.45
N LEU A 460 10.49 2.40 -25.09
CA LEU A 460 10.95 2.17 -23.72
C LEU A 460 11.91 3.26 -23.20
N THR A 461 12.66 3.90 -24.08
CA THR A 461 13.65 4.93 -23.70
C THR A 461 13.01 6.31 -23.52
N HIS A 462 11.92 6.60 -24.24
CA HIS A 462 11.40 7.97 -24.33
C HIS A 462 9.95 8.16 -23.85
N LEU A 463 9.14 7.10 -23.80
CA LEU A 463 7.75 7.24 -23.36
C LEU A 463 7.58 7.27 -21.84
N PRO A 464 8.18 6.35 -21.06
CA PRO A 464 8.06 6.43 -19.62
C PRO A 464 8.79 7.68 -19.12
N LYS A 465 8.06 8.59 -18.48
CA LYS A 465 8.64 9.73 -17.77
C LYS A 465 8.29 9.59 -16.31
N ALA A 466 9.29 9.69 -15.44
CA ALA A 466 9.06 9.75 -14.00
C ALA A 466 9.43 11.13 -13.48
N SER A 467 8.80 11.54 -12.39
CA SER A 467 9.11 12.82 -11.74
C SER A 467 8.75 12.79 -10.27
N LEU A 468 9.43 13.64 -9.48
CA LEU A 468 8.88 14.09 -8.21
C LEU A 468 8.00 15.29 -8.49
N LEU A 469 6.70 15.14 -8.28
CA LEU A 469 5.69 16.17 -8.48
C LEU A 469 5.30 16.76 -7.13
N ALA A 470 5.42 18.07 -6.95
CA ALA A 470 4.77 18.75 -5.83
C ALA A 470 3.42 19.27 -6.28
N TRP A 471 2.35 18.67 -5.76
CA TRP A 471 0.98 19.01 -6.01
C TRP A 471 0.43 19.93 -4.93
N ASP A 472 -0.18 21.04 -5.32
CA ASP A 472 -0.93 21.91 -4.41
C ASP A 472 -2.39 21.41 -4.37
N PRO A 473 -2.85 20.78 -3.27
CA PRO A 473 -4.19 20.23 -3.19
C PRO A 473 -5.27 21.32 -3.21
N VAL A 474 -4.98 22.54 -2.73
CA VAL A 474 -5.96 23.63 -2.68
C VAL A 474 -6.13 24.27 -4.04
N ARG A 475 -5.02 24.50 -4.76
CA ARG A 475 -5.04 25.02 -6.14
C ARG A 475 -5.31 23.95 -7.19
N GLN A 476 -5.21 22.67 -6.80
CA GLN A 476 -5.40 21.50 -7.66
C GLN A 476 -4.51 21.53 -8.90
N GLN A 477 -3.23 21.83 -8.71
CA GLN A 477 -2.25 21.89 -9.79
C GLN A 477 -0.84 21.60 -9.29
N ALA A 478 0.08 21.30 -10.21
CA ALA A 478 1.50 21.20 -9.91
C ALA A 478 2.03 22.57 -9.44
N ALA A 479 2.63 22.61 -8.24
CA ALA A 479 3.45 23.72 -7.79
C ALA A 479 4.81 23.71 -8.51
N TRP A 480 5.40 22.52 -8.66
CA TRP A 480 6.59 22.26 -9.46
C TRP A 480 6.74 20.76 -9.76
N LYS A 481 7.58 20.41 -10.72
CA LYS A 481 7.87 19.04 -11.13
C LYS A 481 9.37 18.89 -11.39
N LEU A 482 9.99 17.86 -10.80
CA LEU A 482 11.40 17.53 -10.98
C LEU A 482 11.53 16.20 -11.73
N PRO A 483 12.06 16.18 -12.96
CA PRO A 483 12.25 14.93 -13.71
C PRO A 483 13.16 13.95 -12.97
N HIS A 484 12.76 12.68 -12.95
CA HIS A 484 13.55 11.59 -12.39
C HIS A 484 14.12 10.73 -13.54
N PRO A 485 15.42 10.39 -13.52
CA PRO A 485 16.07 9.70 -14.63
C PRO A 485 15.62 8.24 -14.80
N TYR A 486 14.95 7.66 -13.80
CA TYR A 486 14.49 6.27 -13.80
C TYR A 486 12.99 6.19 -13.51
N THR A 487 12.31 5.18 -14.03
CA THR A 487 10.86 4.97 -13.86
C THR A 487 10.45 4.56 -12.45
N HIS A 488 11.38 4.03 -11.66
CA HIS A 488 11.15 3.62 -10.28
C HIS A 488 11.82 4.62 -9.33
N ASN A 489 11.16 4.92 -8.22
CA ASN A 489 11.65 5.80 -7.16
C ASN A 489 11.40 5.13 -5.79
N GLY A 490 11.99 5.65 -4.71
CA GLY A 490 11.82 5.06 -3.37
C GLY A 490 10.61 5.55 -2.59
N GLY A 491 9.78 6.44 -3.18
CA GLY A 491 8.82 7.26 -2.45
C GLY A 491 9.42 8.57 -1.92
N GLY A 492 8.62 9.29 -1.13
CA GLY A 492 8.96 10.58 -0.53
C GLY A 492 8.86 10.58 1.01
N LEU A 493 9.58 11.53 1.60
CA LEU A 493 9.50 11.98 2.99
C LEU A 493 9.40 13.51 2.96
N ALA A 494 8.59 14.10 3.83
CA ALA A 494 8.37 15.54 3.92
C ALA A 494 8.96 16.14 5.20
#